data_AF-A0A2V1C167-F1
#
_entry.id   AF-A0A2V1C167-F1
#
_cell.length_a   1.000
_cell.length_b   1.000
_cell.length_c   1.000
_cell.angle_alpha   90.00
_cell.angle_beta   90.00
_cell.angle_gamma   90.00
#
_symmetry.space_group_name_H-M   'P 1'
#
loop_
_entity.id
_entity.type
_entity.pdbx_description
1 polymer ?
#
loop_
_entity_poly.entity_id
_entity_poly.type
_entity_poly.pdbx_seq_one_letter_code
_entity_poly.pdbx_strand_id
1 'polypeptide(L)' 'MPKPRVIYWFRTDLRLHDSPALRAALDLNLEAFWPVWTWDPHYVYRARVGVNRWQFL' A
#
# COMPACT_ATOMS: atom_id res chain seq x y z
N MET A 1 -18.64 -1.32 20.23
CA MET A 1 -17.35 -1.95 19.88
C MET A 1 -16.41 -0.87 19.40
N PRO A 2 -15.09 -0.94 19.68
CA PRO A 2 -14.13 0.03 19.15
C PRO A 2 -14.13 -0.01 17.63
N LYS A 3 -13.97 1.15 16.98
CA LYS A 3 -13.94 1.21 15.52
C LYS A 3 -12.60 0.68 15.00
N PRO A 4 -12.59 -0.04 13.87
CA PRO A 4 -11.35 -0.61 13.36
C PRO A 4 -10.39 0.46 12.84
N ARG A 5 -9.10 0.22 13.07
CA ARG A 5 -7.98 1.03 12.60
C ARG A 5 -7.24 0.22 11.55
N VAL A 6 -7.20 0.71 10.31
CA VAL A 6 -6.71 -0.09 9.17
C VAL A 6 -5.51 0.54 8.51
N ILE A 7 -4.48 -0.29 8.31
CA ILE A 7 -3.35 0.01 7.44
C ILE A 7 -3.62 -0.64 6.09
N TYR A 8 -3.63 0.17 5.04
CA TYR A 8 -3.72 -0.30 3.66
C TYR A 8 -2.34 -0.22 3.03
N TRP A 9 -1.72 -1.39 2.85
CA TRP A 9 -0.33 -1.47 2.39
C TRP A 9 -0.25 -1.69 0.89
N PHE A 10 0.12 -0.64 0.17
CA PHE A 10 0.53 -0.74 -1.21
C PHE A 10 1.88 -1.45 -1.30
N ARG A 11 1.97 -2.48 -2.15
CA ARG A 11 3.22 -3.17 -2.48
C ARG A 11 3.46 -3.11 -3.98
N THR A 12 2.50 -3.64 -4.71
CA THR A 12 2.27 -3.41 -6.13
C THR A 12 1.00 -2.61 -6.27
N ASP A 13 0.68 -2.24 -7.52
CA ASP A 13 -0.64 -1.73 -7.86
C ASP A 13 -1.00 -0.41 -7.17
N LEU A 14 -0.21 0.63 -7.46
CA LEU A 14 -0.34 1.98 -6.93
C LEU A 14 -1.53 2.71 -7.57
N ARG A 15 -2.74 2.16 -7.37
CA ARG A 15 -4.00 2.68 -7.92
C ARG A 15 -5.10 2.71 -6.85
N LEU A 16 -6.07 3.59 -7.08
CA LEU A 16 -7.27 3.69 -6.25
C LEU A 16 -8.50 3.01 -6.89
N HIS A 17 -8.58 3.06 -8.22
CA HIS A 17 -9.67 2.41 -8.95
C HIS A 17 -9.47 0.90 -8.95
N ASP A 18 -10.58 0.15 -8.97
CA ASP A 18 -10.58 -1.31 -9.07
C ASP A 18 -9.60 -1.98 -8.08
N SER A 19 -9.61 -1.51 -6.83
CA SER A 19 -8.86 -2.13 -5.73
C SER A 19 -9.85 -2.80 -4.75
N PRO A 20 -10.04 -4.13 -4.86
CA PRO A 20 -10.92 -4.88 -3.95
C PRO A 20 -10.47 -4.78 -2.50
N ALA A 21 -9.16 -4.77 -2.26
CA ALA A 21 -8.61 -4.65 -0.91
C ALA A 21 -8.87 -3.26 -0.31
N LEU A 22 -8.77 -2.19 -1.11
CA LEU A 22 -9.10 -0.84 -0.67
C LEU A 22 -10.59 -0.74 -0.35
N ARG A 23 -11.44 -1.29 -1.21
CA ARG A 23 -12.88 -1.30 -0.99
C ARG A 23 -13.26 -2.01 0.30
N ALA A 24 -12.73 -3.23 0.48
CA ALA A 24 -12.94 -4.01 1.70
C ALA A 24 -12.49 -3.27 2.96
N ALA A 25 -11.35 -2.56 2.90
CA ALA A 25 -10.89 -1.75 4.02
C ALA A 25 -11.86 -0.61 4.36
N LEU A 26 -12.35 0.12 3.36
CA LEU A 26 -13.24 1.27 3.55
C LEU A 26 -14.64 0.86 4.03
N ASP A 27 -15.11 -0.34 3.69
CA ASP A 27 -16.42 -0.86 4.11
C ASP A 27 -16.48 -1.21 5.62
N LEU A 28 -15.36 -1.15 6.37
CA LEU A 28 -15.27 -1.52 7.79
C LEU A 28 -15.72 -0.44 8.79
N ASN A 29 -16.29 0.70 8.36
CA ASN A 29 -16.65 1.84 9.24
C ASN A 29 -15.50 2.27 10.17
N LEU A 30 -14.39 2.63 9.54
CA LEU A 30 -13.09 2.85 10.17
C LEU A 30 -13.10 3.99 11.20
N GLU A 31 -12.27 3.85 12.23
CA GLU A 31 -11.84 4.97 13.08
C GLU A 31 -10.78 5.80 12.37
N ALA A 32 -9.87 5.12 11.69
CA ALA A 32 -8.76 5.71 10.99
C ALA A 32 -8.19 4.76 9.93
N PHE A 33 -7.63 5.35 8.89
CA PHE A 33 -7.13 4.69 7.69
C PHE A 33 -5.74 5.21 7.36
N TRP A 34 -4.75 4.32 7.24
CA TRP A 34 -3.39 4.65 6.88
C TRP A 34 -3.00 3.95 5.57
N PRO A 35 -3.06 4.65 4.43
CA PRO A 35 -2.43 4.17 3.21
C PRO A 35 -0.92 4.26 3.38
N VAL A 36 -0.22 3.14 3.27
CA VAL A 36 1.23 3.08 3.42
C VAL A 36 1.86 2.39 2.23
N TRP A 37 3.04 2.88 1.87
CA TRP A 37 3.96 2.24 0.94
C TRP A 37 5.35 2.40 1.54
N THR A 38 6.19 1.36 1.49
CA THR A 38 7.47 1.36 2.20
C THR A 38 8.60 0.82 1.33
N TRP A 39 9.74 1.51 1.36
CA TRP A 39 11.00 0.97 0.91
C TRP A 39 11.50 -0.04 1.93
N ASP A 40 11.41 -1.33 1.61
CA ASP A 40 11.98 -2.37 2.46
C ASP A 40 13.43 -2.69 2.05
N PRO A 41 14.32 -3.08 2.99
CA PRO A 41 15.71 -3.39 2.68
C PRO A 41 15.89 -4.50 1.63
N HIS A 42 14.95 -5.43 1.52
CA HIS A 42 15.01 -6.47 0.50
C HIS A 42 14.76 -5.85 -0.90
N TYR A 43 13.77 -4.97 -1.04
CA TYR A 43 13.54 -4.26 -2.30
C TYR A 43 14.70 -3.34 -2.67
N VAL A 44 15.24 -2.57 -1.71
CA VAL A 44 16.31 -1.60 -1.98
C VAL A 44 17.64 -2.29 -2.30
N TYR A 45 18.03 -3.31 -1.54
CA TYR A 45 19.38 -3.88 -1.63
C TYR A 45 19.47 -5.22 -2.37
N ARG A 46 18.36 -5.95 -2.52
CA ARG A 46 18.38 -7.30 -3.12
C ARG A 46 17.65 -7.38 -4.46
N ALA A 47 16.71 -6.48 -4.74
CA ALA A 47 16.04 -6.46 -6.03
C ALA A 47 16.92 -5.80 -7.10
N ARG A 48 17.03 -6.43 -8.27
CA ARG A 48 17.69 -5.84 -9.44
C ARG A 48 16.73 -4.89 -10.14
N VAL A 49 16.81 -3.60 -9.80
CA VAL A 49 15.96 -2.54 -10.36
C VAL A 49 16.84 -1.46 -10.97
N GLY A 50 16.64 -1.16 -12.26
CA GLY A 50 17.37 -0.11 -12.97
C GLY A 50 16.85 1.30 -12.62
N VAL A 51 17.67 2.32 -12.89
CA VAL A 51 17.40 3.72 -12.49
C VAL A 51 16.05 4.24 -13.02
N ASN A 52 15.69 3.92 -14.26
CA ASN A 52 14.42 4.37 -14.83
C ASN A 52 13.20 3.76 -14.12
N ARG A 53 13.31 2.50 -13.66
CA ARG A 53 12.23 1.86 -12.90
C ARG A 53 12.16 2.42 -11.48
N TRP A 54 13.30 2.80 -10.89
CA TRP A 54 13.35 3.53 -9.62
C TRP A 54 12.71 4.91 -9.72
N GLN A 55 12.90 5.64 -10.82
CA GLN A 55 12.27 6.94 -11.03
C GLN A 55 10.77 6.85 -11.33
N PHE A 56 10.32 5.74 -11.94
CA PHE A 56 8.91 5.51 -12.22
C PHE A 56 8.11 5.17 -10.95
N LEU A 57 8.76 4.55 -9.97
CA LEU A 57 8.16 4.15 -8.71
C LEU A 57 8.06 5.33 -7.74
#